data_AF-A0A8C4TA48-F1
#
_entry.id   AF-A0A8C4TA48-F1
#
_cell.length_a   1.000
_cell.length_b   1.000
_cell.length_c   1.000
_cell.angle_alpha   90.00
_cell.angle_beta   90.00
_cell.angle_gamma   90.00
#
_symmetry.space_group_name_H-M   'P 1'
#
loop_
_entity.id
_entity.type
_entity.pdbx_description
1 polymer ?
#
loop_
_entity_poly.entity_id
_entity_poly.type
_entity_poly.pdbx_seq_one_letter_code
_entity_poly.pdbx_strand_id
1 'polypeptide(L)'
;MCSPEGFLPVILMPGVLLLDLFLGQTFTCNNFFHKAMEPMGLIPPKAAQICQTYTNRIYFATIYDQEHRIPISSAYLYNKGGKNCGSDSWFLEAMNLKSDCNESNCLSLECHTPLSKQKKSQAVSEDDKNIYHYDQGHLSPCMHHTDEGKKIAMFTLTNVVPEFKELKNKEWSHYENQEMEKFEKGCYKTHVIVGVVRGENIKKK
;
A
#
# COMPACT_ATOMS: atom_id res chain seq x y z
N MET A 1 16.46 -17.54 5.34
CA MET A 1 17.82 -17.40 4.76
C MET A 1 17.89 -16.02 4.15
N CYS A 2 18.58 -15.09 4.81
CA CYS A 2 18.81 -13.75 4.26
C CYS A 2 19.92 -13.89 3.24
N SER A 3 19.59 -13.95 1.96
CA SER A 3 20.65 -13.92 0.96
C SER A 3 21.22 -12.50 0.94
N PRO A 4 22.55 -12.35 0.87
CA PRO A 4 23.18 -11.05 0.66
C PRO A 4 22.69 -10.38 -0.64
N GLU A 5 22.06 -11.15 -1.56
CA GLU A 5 21.37 -10.69 -2.77
C GLU A 5 20.03 -11.43 -3.01
N GLY A 6 19.29 -11.71 -1.93
CA GLY A 6 18.07 -12.53 -1.97
C GLY A 6 16.84 -11.80 -2.43
N PHE A 7 16.44 -12.00 -3.68
CA PHE A 7 15.06 -11.73 -4.09
C PHE A 7 14.12 -12.62 -3.26
N LEU A 8 13.27 -12.00 -2.44
CA LEU A 8 12.03 -12.63 -1.99
C LEU A 8 11.27 -13.07 -3.24
N PRO A 9 10.67 -14.27 -3.28
CA PRO A 9 9.79 -14.64 -4.37
C PRO A 9 8.64 -13.63 -4.40
N VAL A 10 8.72 -12.68 -5.32
CA VAL A 10 7.56 -11.90 -5.71
C VAL A 10 6.65 -12.92 -6.37
N ILE A 11 5.48 -13.17 -5.79
CA ILE A 11 4.40 -13.87 -6.50
C ILE A 11 3.93 -12.89 -7.59
N LEU A 12 4.68 -12.80 -8.68
CA LEU A 12 4.27 -12.13 -9.90
C LEU A 12 3.33 -13.07 -10.62
N MET A 13 2.04 -12.77 -10.56
CA MET A 13 1.08 -13.28 -11.55
C MET A 13 1.51 -12.75 -12.93
N PRO A 14 1.37 -13.55 -14.01
CA PRO A 14 2.00 -13.27 -15.30
C PRO A 14 1.47 -11.98 -15.95
N GLY A 15 2.37 -11.07 -16.35
CA GLY A 15 2.01 -9.85 -17.07
C GLY A 15 3.20 -8.95 -17.40
N VAL A 16 3.67 -9.07 -18.64
CA VAL A 16 4.52 -8.18 -19.47
C VAL A 16 5.41 -7.12 -18.77
N LEU A 17 6.74 -7.29 -18.88
CA LEU A 17 7.73 -6.23 -18.68
C LEU A 17 7.67 -5.21 -19.83
N LEU A 18 7.44 -3.94 -19.51
CA LEU A 18 7.90 -2.82 -20.32
C LEU A 18 8.85 -1.97 -19.47
N LEU A 19 10.06 -1.74 -20.00
CA LEU A 19 11.09 -0.89 -19.41
C LEU A 19 10.81 0.55 -19.81
N ASP A 20 10.23 1.34 -18.90
CA ASP A 20 10.24 2.79 -19.02
C ASP A 20 11.15 3.37 -17.93
N LEU A 21 12.31 3.85 -18.35
CA LEU A 21 13.27 4.60 -17.53
C LEU A 21 12.73 6.02 -17.33
N PHE A 22 12.08 6.28 -16.19
CA PHE A 22 11.80 7.66 -15.76
C PHE A 22 12.98 8.20 -14.95
N LEU A 23 13.80 9.01 -15.59
CA LEU A 23 14.70 9.96 -14.92
C LEU A 23 13.88 11.21 -14.57
N GLY A 24 13.74 11.57 -13.28
CA GLY A 24 13.45 12.97 -12.93
C GLY A 24 12.42 13.29 -11.85
N GLN A 25 12.15 12.42 -10.87
CA GLN A 25 11.47 12.87 -9.65
C GLN A 25 12.23 12.36 -8.42
N THR A 26 12.68 13.26 -7.55
CA THR A 26 13.32 12.90 -6.28
C THR A 26 12.25 12.34 -5.37
N PHE A 27 12.09 11.02 -5.37
CA PHE A 27 11.13 10.34 -4.52
C PHE A 27 11.59 10.36 -3.06
N THR A 28 10.93 11.16 -2.23
CA THR A 28 11.37 11.49 -0.86
C THR A 28 11.38 10.29 0.11
N CYS A 29 10.70 9.21 -0.24
CA CYS A 29 10.60 8.01 0.59
C CYS A 29 11.09 6.74 -0.11
N ASN A 30 12.03 6.88 -1.04
CA ASN A 30 12.73 5.75 -1.67
C ASN A 30 13.45 4.83 -0.66
N ASN A 31 13.74 5.32 0.55
CA ASN A 31 14.38 4.59 1.64
C ASN A 31 13.66 3.29 2.07
N PHE A 32 12.37 3.13 1.73
CA PHE A 32 11.63 1.89 1.97
C PHE A 32 11.90 0.80 0.94
N PHE A 33 12.45 1.16 -0.22
CA PHE A 33 12.93 0.21 -1.20
C PHE A 33 14.35 -0.24 -0.88
N HIS A 34 14.64 -1.51 -1.14
CA HIS A 34 16.00 -2.02 -0.99
C HIS A 34 16.95 -1.26 -1.93
N LYS A 35 18.07 -0.74 -1.39
CA LYS A 35 19.03 0.11 -2.12
C LYS A 35 18.38 1.34 -2.79
N ALA A 36 17.24 1.81 -2.27
CA ALA A 36 16.47 2.91 -2.84
C ALA A 36 16.04 2.69 -4.31
N MET A 37 15.85 1.43 -4.71
CA MET A 37 15.51 1.06 -6.08
C MET A 37 14.08 0.55 -6.18
N GLU A 38 13.26 1.28 -6.94
CA GLU A 38 11.88 0.91 -7.22
C GLU A 38 11.79 -0.31 -8.16
N PRO A 39 10.74 -1.15 -8.03
CA PRO A 39 10.52 -2.26 -8.94
C PRO A 39 10.24 -1.76 -10.36
N MET A 40 11.03 -2.24 -11.32
CA MET A 40 10.82 -1.95 -12.74
C MET A 40 9.61 -2.73 -13.28
N GLY A 41 8.81 -2.11 -14.15
CA GLY A 41 7.73 -2.77 -14.90
C GLY A 41 6.33 -2.76 -14.27
N LEU A 42 6.15 -2.18 -13.08
CA LEU A 42 4.84 -2.03 -12.43
C LEU A 42 4.44 -0.55 -12.25
N ILE A 43 4.79 0.30 -13.21
CA ILE A 43 4.50 1.74 -13.16
C ILE A 43 3.36 2.04 -14.15
N PRO A 44 2.16 2.42 -13.68
CA PRO A 44 1.06 2.77 -14.57
C PRO A 44 1.37 4.08 -15.31
N PRO A 45 0.75 4.35 -16.48
CA PRO A 45 1.01 5.57 -17.26
C PRO A 45 0.75 6.87 -16.47
N LYS A 46 -0.21 6.85 -15.55
CA LYS A 46 -0.52 7.95 -14.62
C LYS A 46 -0.19 7.52 -13.19
N ALA A 47 1.08 7.25 -12.94
CA ALA A 47 1.59 6.91 -11.62
C ALA A 47 1.75 8.16 -10.74
N ALA A 48 1.34 8.06 -9.48
CA ALA A 48 1.79 8.93 -8.42
C ALA A 48 2.61 8.10 -7.43
N GLN A 49 3.74 8.67 -6.99
CA GLN A 49 4.50 8.09 -5.90
C GLN A 49 4.07 8.78 -4.60
N ILE A 50 3.62 7.99 -3.63
CA ILE A 50 3.04 8.46 -2.37
C ILE A 50 3.96 8.09 -1.23
N CYS A 51 4.28 9.08 -0.40
CA CYS A 51 4.86 8.86 0.90
C CYS A 51 3.74 8.82 1.93
N GLN A 52 3.44 7.63 2.44
CA GLN A 52 2.33 7.41 3.35
C GLN A 52 2.69 7.96 4.71
N THR A 53 1.91 8.96 5.17
CA THR A 53 2.27 9.74 6.36
C THR A 53 1.18 9.77 7.41
N TYR A 54 1.60 9.82 8.68
CA TYR A 54 0.74 10.17 9.81
C TYR A 54 1.51 11.02 10.81
N THR A 55 0.90 12.06 11.35
CA THR A 55 1.55 13.03 12.26
C THR A 55 2.89 13.57 11.72
N ASN A 56 2.94 13.90 10.42
CA ASN A 56 4.14 14.36 9.70
C ASN A 56 5.32 13.38 9.65
N ARG A 57 5.10 12.09 9.96
CA ARG A 57 6.10 11.03 9.80
C ARG A 57 5.75 10.16 8.61
N ILE A 58 6.77 9.76 7.84
CA ILE A 58 6.62 8.86 6.70
C ILE A 58 6.81 7.42 7.17
N TYR A 59 5.91 6.53 6.76
CA TYR A 59 5.86 5.16 7.24
C TYR A 59 6.08 4.09 6.18
N PHE A 60 5.65 4.34 4.94
CA PHE A 60 5.91 3.47 3.80
C PHE A 60 5.73 4.24 2.49
N ALA A 61 6.14 3.64 1.39
CA ALA A 61 5.99 4.17 0.04
C ALA A 61 4.90 3.40 -0.71
N THR A 62 4.15 4.08 -1.56
CA THR A 62 3.15 3.47 -2.44
C THR A 62 3.29 4.04 -3.85
N ILE A 63 3.30 3.18 -4.87
CA ILE A 63 3.11 3.56 -6.27
C ILE A 63 1.62 3.41 -6.57
N TYR A 64 0.99 4.48 -7.03
CA TYR A 64 -0.45 4.61 -7.13
C TYR A 64 -0.89 4.92 -8.56
N ASP A 65 -1.88 4.19 -9.06
CA ASP A 65 -2.51 4.48 -10.34
C ASP A 65 -3.63 5.50 -10.14
N GLN A 66 -3.37 6.75 -10.56
CA GLN A 66 -4.33 7.83 -10.41
C GLN A 66 -5.56 7.68 -11.31
N GLU A 67 -5.41 7.02 -12.46
CA GLU A 67 -6.50 6.84 -13.41
C GLU A 67 -7.57 5.91 -12.86
N HIS A 68 -7.11 4.82 -12.25
CA HIS A 68 -7.98 3.77 -11.71
C HIS A 68 -8.21 3.89 -10.21
N ARG A 69 -7.52 4.85 -9.57
CA ARG A 69 -7.58 5.11 -8.13
C ARG A 69 -7.24 3.89 -7.27
N ILE A 70 -6.17 3.17 -7.61
CA ILE A 70 -5.71 2.03 -6.78
C ILE A 70 -4.21 2.08 -6.53
N PRO A 71 -3.72 1.61 -5.37
CA PRO A 71 -2.30 1.33 -5.21
C PRO A 71 -1.89 0.15 -6.08
N ILE A 72 -0.80 0.31 -6.81
CA ILE A 72 -0.19 -0.75 -7.63
C ILE A 72 0.87 -1.51 -6.86
N SER A 73 1.66 -0.80 -6.04
CA SER A 73 2.63 -1.43 -5.17
C SER A 73 2.87 -0.61 -3.92
N SER A 74 3.28 -1.28 -2.84
CA SER A 74 3.75 -0.63 -1.61
C SER A 74 5.08 -1.23 -1.18
N ALA A 75 5.96 -0.38 -0.67
CA ALA A 75 7.24 -0.77 -0.10
C ALA A 75 7.37 -0.28 1.34
N TYR A 76 7.77 -1.18 2.23
CA TYR A 76 7.88 -0.91 3.67
C TYR A 76 8.95 -1.78 4.34
N LEU A 77 9.31 -1.39 5.57
CA LEU A 77 10.21 -2.17 6.42
C LEU A 77 9.39 -3.11 7.30
N TYR A 78 9.58 -4.41 7.11
CA TYR A 78 8.94 -5.43 7.95
C TYR A 78 9.47 -5.36 9.37
N ASN A 79 8.56 -5.36 10.33
CA ASN A 79 8.84 -5.58 11.74
C ASN A 79 7.71 -6.45 12.30
N LYS A 80 8.02 -7.61 12.90
CA LYS A 80 6.97 -8.47 13.44
C LYS A 80 6.14 -7.72 14.50
N GLY A 81 4.92 -7.36 14.10
CA GLY A 81 3.93 -6.68 14.92
C GLY A 81 3.13 -7.65 15.78
N GLY A 82 2.28 -7.09 16.63
CA GLY A 82 1.26 -7.85 17.36
C GLY A 82 -0.07 -7.84 16.62
N LYS A 83 -0.98 -8.75 17.01
CA LYS A 83 -2.37 -8.84 16.50
C LYS A 83 -3.24 -7.61 16.77
N ASN A 84 -2.74 -6.66 17.57
CA ASN A 84 -3.45 -5.45 17.91
C ASN A 84 -3.31 -4.44 16.75
N CYS A 85 -4.13 -4.61 15.73
CA CYS A 85 -4.39 -3.59 14.73
C CYS A 85 -5.41 -2.61 15.34
N GLY A 86 -4.95 -1.47 15.86
CA GLY A 86 -5.81 -0.51 16.53
C GLY A 86 -6.81 0.18 15.58
N SER A 87 -8.09 0.15 15.97
CA SER A 87 -9.26 0.85 15.41
C SER A 87 -9.87 0.36 14.09
N ASP A 88 -11.20 0.26 14.08
CA ASP A 88 -12.07 0.01 12.90
C ASP A 88 -12.27 1.28 12.02
N SER A 89 -11.52 2.35 12.29
CA SER A 89 -11.71 3.65 11.64
C SER A 89 -10.83 3.78 10.40
N TRP A 90 -11.48 3.87 9.24
CA TRP A 90 -10.83 4.12 7.95
C TRP A 90 -10.56 5.61 7.77
N PHE A 91 -9.41 5.94 7.18
CA PHE A 91 -9.00 7.31 6.98
C PHE A 91 -8.81 7.62 5.49
N LEU A 92 -9.25 8.81 5.07
CA LEU A 92 -8.84 9.37 3.78
C LEU A 92 -7.42 9.90 3.94
N GLU A 93 -6.53 9.60 3.00
CA GLU A 93 -5.23 10.25 2.96
C GLU A 93 -5.41 11.62 2.28
N ALA A 94 -4.86 12.72 2.77
CA ALA A 94 -4.96 13.98 2.03
C ALA A 94 -3.97 14.02 0.84
N MET A 95 -4.15 13.15 -0.15
CA MET A 95 -3.45 13.32 -1.42
C MET A 95 -3.94 14.60 -2.10
N ASN A 96 -3.02 15.56 -2.24
CA ASN A 96 -3.22 16.86 -2.89
C ASN A 96 -4.31 17.77 -2.29
N LEU A 97 -4.86 17.41 -1.13
CA LEU A 97 -5.84 18.22 -0.39
C LEU A 97 -5.21 18.94 0.82
N LYS A 98 -3.88 19.00 0.89
CA LYS A 98 -3.15 19.68 1.98
C LYS A 98 -3.56 21.15 2.16
N SER A 99 -4.02 21.83 1.09
CA SER A 99 -4.56 23.19 1.18
C SER A 99 -5.99 23.25 1.75
N ASP A 100 -6.74 22.17 1.62
CA ASP A 100 -8.17 22.09 1.94
C ASP A 100 -8.43 21.36 3.28
N CYS A 101 -7.45 20.63 3.81
CA CYS A 101 -7.51 20.00 5.12
C CYS A 101 -6.53 20.73 6.08
N ASN A 102 -7.00 21.17 7.26
CA ASN A 102 -6.19 21.93 8.23
C ASN A 102 -4.91 21.17 8.61
N GLU A 103 -3.79 21.90 8.63
CA GLU A 103 -2.37 21.47 8.52
C GLU A 103 -1.81 20.38 9.46
N SER A 104 -2.61 19.72 10.31
CA SER A 104 -2.08 18.79 11.31
C SER A 104 -2.65 17.37 11.28
N ASN A 105 -3.77 17.11 10.58
CA ASN A 105 -4.35 15.76 10.52
C ASN A 105 -4.99 15.49 9.15
N CYS A 106 -4.16 15.07 8.21
CA CYS A 106 -4.58 14.57 6.90
C CYS A 106 -5.23 13.18 6.93
N LEU A 107 -5.52 12.65 8.12
CA LEU A 107 -6.26 11.41 8.38
C LEU A 107 -7.60 11.71 9.07
N SER A 108 -8.15 12.92 8.90
CA SER A 108 -9.49 13.19 9.45
C SER A 108 -10.55 12.53 8.58
N LEU A 109 -11.54 11.89 9.22
CA LEU A 109 -12.80 11.48 8.59
C LEU A 109 -13.57 12.70 8.00
N GLU A 110 -13.10 13.92 8.23
CA GLU A 110 -13.78 15.19 7.98
C GLU A 110 -12.94 16.13 7.12
N CYS A 111 -12.33 15.65 6.03
CA CYS A 111 -11.90 16.61 5.01
C CYS A 111 -13.16 17.13 4.30
N HIS A 112 -13.50 18.40 4.52
CA HIS A 112 -14.68 19.09 3.96
C HIS A 112 -14.63 19.28 2.43
N THR A 113 -13.63 18.71 1.77
CA THR A 113 -13.54 18.67 0.31
C THR A 113 -14.72 17.89 -0.26
N PRO A 114 -15.45 18.45 -1.26
CA PRO A 114 -16.50 17.72 -1.96
C PRO A 114 -16.00 16.37 -2.50
N LEU A 115 -16.83 15.33 -2.41
CA LEU A 115 -16.51 13.98 -2.91
C LEU A 115 -16.06 13.99 -4.38
N SER A 116 -16.61 14.90 -5.20
CA SER A 116 -16.23 15.08 -6.61
C SER A 116 -14.80 15.56 -6.82
N LYS A 117 -14.22 16.30 -5.87
CA LYS A 117 -12.80 16.68 -5.86
C LYS A 117 -11.93 15.54 -5.29
N GLN A 118 -12.40 14.86 -4.24
CA GLN A 118 -11.70 13.70 -3.67
C GLN A 118 -11.49 12.59 -4.72
N LYS A 119 -12.54 12.24 -5.47
CA LYS A 119 -12.49 11.25 -6.57
C LYS A 119 -11.56 11.65 -7.74
N LYS A 120 -11.11 12.90 -7.80
CA LYS A 120 -10.11 13.35 -8.79
C LYS A 120 -8.68 13.18 -8.29
N SER A 121 -8.48 13.10 -6.97
CA SER A 121 -7.14 13.01 -6.37
C SER A 121 -6.80 11.62 -5.86
N GLN A 122 -7.77 10.85 -5.37
CA GLN A 122 -7.55 9.56 -4.72
C GLN A 122 -8.81 8.69 -4.65
N ALA A 123 -8.62 7.46 -4.19
CA ALA A 123 -9.67 6.51 -3.84
C ALA A 123 -10.58 7.06 -2.75
N VAL A 124 -11.86 6.73 -2.86
CA VAL A 124 -12.86 7.01 -1.83
C VAL A 124 -13.50 5.71 -1.37
N SER A 125 -14.17 5.71 -0.22
CA SER A 125 -14.66 4.46 0.38
C SER A 125 -15.72 3.72 -0.45
N GLU A 126 -16.26 4.34 -1.50
CA GLU A 126 -17.15 3.69 -2.47
C GLU A 126 -16.40 2.85 -3.52
N ASP A 127 -15.09 3.06 -3.68
CA ASP A 127 -14.28 2.37 -4.70
C ASP A 127 -13.97 0.92 -4.29
N ASP A 128 -13.95 0.61 -2.99
CA ASP A 128 -13.54 -0.68 -2.43
C ASP A 128 -14.60 -1.39 -1.57
N LYS A 129 -15.73 -0.73 -1.27
CA LYS A 129 -16.86 -1.33 -0.53
C LYS A 129 -17.86 -2.04 -1.43
N ASN A 130 -18.59 -2.99 -0.84
CA ASN A 130 -19.73 -3.69 -1.44
C ASN A 130 -19.42 -4.46 -2.74
N ILE A 131 -18.20 -4.99 -2.90
CA ILE A 131 -17.83 -5.81 -4.05
C ILE A 131 -18.07 -7.29 -3.72
N TYR A 132 -18.84 -7.98 -4.57
CA TYR A 132 -19.23 -9.36 -4.32
C TYR A 132 -18.03 -10.31 -4.40
N HIS A 133 -17.79 -11.12 -3.36
CA HIS A 133 -16.62 -11.98 -3.16
C HIS A 133 -15.27 -11.29 -2.86
N TYR A 134 -15.26 -9.98 -2.60
CA TYR A 134 -14.03 -9.27 -2.23
C TYR A 134 -14.16 -8.64 -0.84
N ASP A 135 -13.03 -8.57 -0.14
CA ASP A 135 -12.83 -7.80 1.09
C ASP A 135 -11.77 -6.72 0.83
N GLN A 136 -11.63 -5.75 1.74
CA GLN A 136 -10.53 -4.79 1.69
C GLN A 136 -9.21 -5.46 2.09
N GLY A 137 -8.27 -5.56 1.15
CA GLY A 137 -6.91 -6.07 1.36
C GLY A 137 -5.92 -4.93 1.49
N HIS A 138 -5.07 -4.96 2.51
CA HIS A 138 -4.01 -3.97 2.71
C HIS A 138 -2.73 -4.43 2.02
N LEU A 139 -2.04 -3.53 1.32
CA LEU A 139 -0.71 -3.84 0.79
C LEU A 139 0.34 -3.80 1.92
N SER A 140 0.25 -2.82 2.80
CA SER A 140 1.06 -2.73 4.02
C SER A 140 0.21 -3.16 5.22
N PRO A 141 0.28 -4.44 5.67
CA PRO A 141 -0.59 -4.96 6.73
C PRO A 141 -0.08 -4.59 8.12
N CYS A 142 -1.00 -4.43 9.06
CA CYS A 142 -0.70 -4.08 10.47
C CYS A 142 0.30 -5.03 11.13
N MET A 143 0.20 -6.32 10.79
CA MET A 143 0.99 -7.38 11.39
C MET A 143 2.49 -7.24 11.13
N HIS A 144 2.86 -6.41 10.15
CA HIS A 144 4.25 -6.11 9.80
C HIS A 144 4.76 -4.80 10.41
N HIS A 145 4.00 -4.22 11.36
CA HIS A 145 4.34 -2.96 12.02
C HIS A 145 4.16 -3.01 13.54
N THR A 146 5.12 -2.44 14.26
CA THR A 146 5.10 -2.33 15.72
C THR A 146 4.68 -0.94 16.22
N ASP A 147 4.88 0.10 15.41
CA ASP A 147 4.57 1.49 15.73
C ASP A 147 3.07 1.77 15.52
N GLU A 148 2.40 2.36 16.52
CA GLU A 148 0.97 2.69 16.41
C GLU A 148 0.67 3.69 15.29
N GLY A 149 1.60 4.62 15.01
CA GLY A 149 1.45 5.54 13.90
C GLY A 149 1.55 4.85 12.53
N LYS A 150 2.41 3.84 12.38
CA LYS A 150 2.43 2.96 11.19
C LYS A 150 1.09 2.23 11.01
N LYS A 151 0.54 1.70 12.10
CA LYS A 151 -0.76 1.01 12.08
C LYS A 151 -1.90 1.94 11.69
N ILE A 152 -1.86 3.20 12.09
CA ILE A 152 -2.86 4.20 11.66
C ILE A 152 -2.67 4.57 10.19
N ALA A 153 -1.42 4.79 9.75
CA ALA A 153 -1.10 5.12 8.35
C ALA A 153 -1.49 4.02 7.36
N MET A 154 -1.72 2.78 7.81
CA MET A 154 -2.15 1.69 6.92
C MET A 154 -3.62 1.77 6.52
N PHE A 155 -4.47 2.42 7.31
CA PHE A 155 -5.92 2.51 7.07
C PHE A 155 -6.27 3.63 6.07
N THR A 156 -5.30 4.04 5.24
CA THR A 156 -5.50 4.94 4.12
C THR A 156 -6.10 4.19 2.93
N LEU A 157 -7.05 4.82 2.22
CA LEU A 157 -7.65 4.23 1.00
C LEU A 157 -6.65 4.06 -0.15
N THR A 158 -5.49 4.71 -0.07
CA THR A 158 -4.36 4.55 -0.98
C THR A 158 -3.48 3.35 -0.62
N ASN A 159 -3.78 2.59 0.44
CA ASN A 159 -3.09 1.34 0.79
C ASN A 159 -4.00 0.11 0.67
N VAL A 160 -5.21 0.28 0.13
CA VAL A 160 -6.25 -0.75 0.11
C VAL A 160 -6.66 -1.09 -1.32
N VAL A 161 -6.95 -2.37 -1.54
CA VAL A 161 -7.58 -2.87 -2.77
C VAL A 161 -8.70 -3.84 -2.45
N PRO A 162 -9.66 -4.04 -3.36
CA PRO A 162 -10.52 -5.22 -3.33
C PRO A 162 -9.66 -6.48 -3.51
N GLU A 163 -9.68 -7.36 -2.51
CA GLU A 163 -8.97 -8.63 -2.51
C GLU A 163 -9.95 -9.79 -2.40
N PHE A 164 -9.77 -10.83 -3.20
CA PHE A 164 -10.67 -11.98 -3.22
C PHE A 164 -10.69 -12.68 -1.86
N LYS A 165 -11.88 -12.86 -1.28
CA LYS A 165 -12.07 -13.32 0.10
C LYS A 165 -11.35 -14.64 0.41
N GLU A 166 -11.34 -15.58 -0.53
CA GLU A 166 -10.70 -16.88 -0.29
C GLU A 166 -9.18 -16.79 -0.28
N LEU A 167 -8.59 -15.93 -1.13
CA LEU A 167 -7.16 -15.69 -1.14
C LEU A 167 -6.74 -15.01 0.17
N LYS A 168 -7.41 -13.90 0.50
CA LYS A 168 -7.15 -13.10 1.70
C LYS A 168 -7.20 -13.95 2.96
N ASN A 169 -8.27 -14.72 3.15
CA ASN A 169 -8.50 -15.46 4.39
C ASN A 169 -7.74 -16.79 4.50
N LYS A 170 -7.06 -17.22 3.42
CA LYS A 170 -6.28 -18.47 3.39
C LYS A 170 -4.82 -18.19 3.08
N GLU A 171 -4.41 -18.40 1.82
CA GLU A 171 -3.01 -18.42 1.41
C GLU A 171 -2.29 -17.10 1.68
N TRP A 172 -2.96 -15.97 1.44
CA TRP A 172 -2.35 -14.65 1.68
C TRP A 172 -2.15 -14.38 3.17
N SER A 173 -3.19 -14.60 3.98
CA SER A 173 -3.08 -14.49 5.44
C SER A 173 -2.03 -15.45 6.02
N HIS A 174 -1.92 -16.67 5.50
CA HIS A 174 -0.87 -17.60 5.92
C HIS A 174 0.52 -17.06 5.57
N TYR A 175 0.70 -16.56 4.34
CA TYR A 175 1.97 -15.99 3.89
C TYR A 175 2.39 -14.79 4.76
N GLU A 176 1.51 -13.81 4.94
CA GLU A 176 1.77 -12.62 5.77
C GLU A 176 2.11 -12.98 7.22
N ASN A 177 1.32 -13.87 7.84
CA ASN A 177 1.41 -14.10 9.29
C ASN A 177 2.42 -15.19 9.69
N GLN A 178 2.79 -16.09 8.79
CA GLN A 178 3.62 -17.25 9.12
C GLN A 178 4.87 -17.35 8.28
N GLU A 179 4.78 -17.20 6.95
CA GLU A 179 5.95 -17.34 6.07
C GLU A 179 6.90 -16.16 6.19
N MET A 180 6.38 -14.93 6.29
CA MET A 180 7.21 -13.72 6.43
C MET A 180 8.14 -13.74 7.66
N GLU A 181 7.69 -14.32 8.78
CA GLU A 181 8.53 -14.48 9.98
C GLU A 181 9.71 -15.43 9.72
N LYS A 182 9.49 -16.50 8.96
CA LYS A 182 10.56 -17.44 8.59
C LYS A 182 11.59 -16.78 7.68
N PHE A 183 11.15 -15.90 6.77
CA PHE A 183 12.03 -15.16 5.87
C PHE A 183 12.86 -14.10 6.59
N GLU A 184 12.27 -13.41 7.57
CA GLU A 184 12.95 -12.36 8.34
C GLU A 184 14.02 -12.91 9.30
N LYS A 185 13.87 -14.15 9.77
CA LYS A 185 14.79 -14.73 10.76
C LYS A 185 16.26 -14.66 10.33
N GLY A 186 17.03 -13.88 11.07
CA GLY A 186 18.46 -13.66 10.86
C GLY A 186 18.80 -12.44 9.97
N CYS A 187 17.81 -11.67 9.55
CA CYS A 187 18.01 -10.46 8.75
C CYS A 187 18.14 -9.25 9.68
N TYR A 188 19.10 -8.36 9.41
CA TYR A 188 19.21 -7.09 10.14
C TYR A 188 18.07 -6.12 9.78
N LYS A 189 17.69 -6.10 8.50
CA LYS A 189 16.61 -5.26 7.96
C LYS A 189 15.95 -5.96 6.78
N THR A 190 14.63 -6.07 6.82
CA THR A 190 13.83 -6.70 5.77
C THR A 190 12.99 -5.65 5.05
N HIS A 191 13.24 -5.45 3.76
CA HIS A 191 12.44 -4.59 2.91
C HIS A 191 11.42 -5.46 2.20
N VAL A 192 10.15 -5.06 2.26
CA VAL A 192 9.05 -5.77 1.61
C VAL A 192 8.53 -4.90 0.50
N ILE A 193 8.32 -5.50 -0.67
CA ILE A 193 7.59 -4.91 -1.78
C ILE A 193 6.44 -5.87 -2.08
N VAL A 194 5.23 -5.34 -2.07
CA VAL A 194 4.04 -6.05 -2.52
C VAL A 194 3.43 -5.29 -3.68
N GLY A 195 2.83 -6.01 -4.62
CA GLY A 195 2.16 -5.42 -5.76
C GLY A 195 0.81 -6.07 -6.00
N VAL A 196 -0.02 -5.38 -6.78
CA VAL A 196 -1.30 -5.91 -7.25
C VAL A 196 -1.27 -6.02 -8.77
N VAL A 197 -1.86 -7.11 -9.26
CA VAL A 197 -2.15 -7.29 -10.68
C VAL A 197 -3.66 -7.22 -10.81
N ARG A 198 -4.15 -6.39 -11.73
CA ARG A 198 -5.59 -6.27 -11.97
C ARG A 198 -6.11 -7.55 -12.62
N GLY A 199 -7.13 -8.14 -12.01
CA GLY A 199 -7.96 -9.15 -12.67
C GLY A 199 -8.93 -8.49 -13.65
N GLU A 200 -9.30 -9.22 -14.70
CA GLU A 200 -10.39 -8.82 -15.59
C GLU A 200 -11.75 -9.13 -14.93
N ASN A 201 -12.73 -8.24 -15.09
CA ASN A 201 -14.15 -8.45 -14.72
C ASN A 201 -14.53 -8.43 -13.21
N ILE A 202 -14.21 -7.36 -12.48
CA ILE A 202 -14.75 -7.13 -11.13
C ILE A 202 -16.22 -6.65 -11.23
N LYS A 203 -17.18 -7.45 -10.72
CA LYS A 203 -18.61 -7.07 -10.67
C LYS A 203 -18.93 -6.34 -9.36
N LYS A 204 -19.42 -5.10 -9.46
CA LYS A 204 -20.00 -4.37 -8.31
C LYS A 204 -21.41 -4.92 -8.00
N LYS A 205 -21.80 -4.89 -6.72
CA LYS A 205 -23.11 -5.33 -6.24
C LYS A 205 -24.20 -4.32 -6.58
#